data_AF-A0A4R4V8Z7-F1
#
_entry.id   AF-A0A4R4V8Z7-F1
#
_cell.length_a   1.000
_cell.length_b   1.000
_cell.length_c   1.000
_cell.angle_alpha   90.00
_cell.angle_beta   90.00
_cell.angle_gamma   90.00
#
_symmetry.space_group_name_H-M   'P 1'
#
loop_
_entity.id
_entity.type
_entity.pdbx_description
1 polymer ?
#
loop_
_entity_poly.entity_id
_entity_poly.type
_entity_poly.pdbx_seq_one_letter_code
_entity_poly.pdbx_strand_id
1 'polypeptide(L)'
;MSDDEDQTNPWHWYEYEVGLAGEIARACVHALTSFLIGLGCAFALIMGVGLLAEEDLLDDPGLEEVIDHLSRMSMGVLLAFVLVACAAGAVASFLRESTTSKAIVNAAARGASRYAVPSPDQVRSVTGKPAEALAFFGWGNAVLAGLLGVIGLIVVLAEGDDAESALIFSFITGYALLMAFVGYASTHLLTPAHERRHARVAAQWSSNDEGHAWKQVREARRDGASKKTPPRPSIAKRCLYGAAGLWLGGVLALQLSVLTRCAGSPGGGKYECEETTYSSPVEALIAGGIWIFAVLITSGMLLAAIGVLFDWKQRSSERAELRTRLADPSSDRPAEDLLAHHSQRQTHPLARVGATMSGAGLVFSTSSYLIGKGLGLGSEDVFAAYRTESLVAMVVSAVMFVAALIGTGIVNVRGRELRNALMERWPSPPAWEADGDGKVQRAKRGPALHGSREVKVGKNKTSGPR
;
A
#
# COMPACT_ATOMS: atom_id res chain seq x y z
N MET A 1 36.14 -36.47 -8.77
CA MET A 1 34.72 -36.06 -8.90
C MET A 1 34.71 -34.93 -9.89
N SER A 2 34.02 -35.15 -11.01
CA SER A 2 34.15 -34.43 -12.27
C SER A 2 33.49 -33.05 -12.22
N ASP A 3 34.27 -32.02 -12.57
CA ASP A 3 33.82 -30.63 -12.79
C ASP A 3 32.88 -30.45 -13.99
N ASP A 4 32.47 -31.54 -14.65
CA ASP A 4 31.59 -31.53 -15.84
C ASP A 4 30.09 -31.49 -15.51
N GLU A 5 29.66 -31.80 -14.27
CA GLU A 5 28.26 -31.59 -13.85
C GLU A 5 27.94 -30.10 -13.61
N ASP A 6 28.96 -29.28 -13.31
CA ASP A 6 28.86 -27.87 -12.96
C ASP A 6 28.44 -26.96 -14.14
N GLN A 7 28.51 -27.45 -15.39
CA GLN A 7 28.09 -26.69 -16.57
C GLN A 7 26.60 -26.84 -16.92
N THR A 8 25.89 -27.81 -16.35
CA THR A 8 24.51 -28.12 -16.77
C THR A 8 23.44 -27.25 -16.11
N ASN A 9 23.72 -26.63 -14.96
CA ASN A 9 22.78 -25.76 -14.25
C ASN A 9 23.48 -24.51 -13.69
N PRO A 10 23.53 -23.39 -14.44
CA PRO A 10 24.10 -22.16 -13.92
C PRO A 10 23.34 -21.65 -12.68
N TRP A 11 24.05 -21.06 -11.71
CA TRP A 11 23.43 -20.43 -10.54
C TRP A 11 22.42 -19.36 -10.97
N HIS A 12 21.16 -19.55 -10.64
CA HIS A 12 20.09 -18.64 -11.03
C HIS A 12 19.19 -18.32 -9.85
N TRP A 13 18.38 -17.27 -9.99
CA TRP A 13 17.33 -16.99 -9.03
C TRP A 13 16.10 -17.84 -9.29
N TYR A 14 15.55 -18.38 -8.22
CA TYR A 14 14.36 -19.20 -8.25
C TYR A 14 13.34 -18.72 -7.21
N GLU A 15 12.10 -18.57 -7.64
CA GLU A 15 10.99 -18.24 -6.76
C GLU A 15 10.34 -19.52 -6.22
N TYR A 16 10.62 -19.82 -4.96
CA TYR A 16 10.06 -20.98 -4.28
C TYR A 16 8.56 -20.79 -3.99
N GLU A 17 7.80 -21.86 -4.17
CA GLU A 17 6.38 -21.88 -3.84
C GLU A 17 6.14 -21.60 -2.36
N VAL A 18 5.25 -20.65 -2.09
CA VAL A 18 4.71 -20.42 -0.75
C VAL A 18 3.29 -20.94 -0.73
N GLY A 19 2.92 -21.68 0.31
CA GLY A 19 1.57 -22.24 0.44
C GLY A 19 0.48 -21.16 0.43
N LEU A 20 -0.77 -21.59 0.25
CA LEU A 20 -1.95 -20.73 0.04
C LEU A 20 -2.02 -19.55 1.03
N ALA A 21 -1.80 -19.80 2.33
CA ALA A 21 -1.84 -18.77 3.36
C ALA A 21 -0.83 -17.63 3.12
N GLY A 22 0.37 -17.95 2.61
CA GLY A 22 1.37 -16.93 2.29
C GLY A 22 1.05 -16.16 1.02
N GLU A 23 0.44 -16.80 0.03
CA GLU A 23 -0.03 -16.11 -1.19
C GLU A 23 -1.20 -15.17 -0.88
N ILE A 24 -2.14 -15.58 0.00
CA ILE A 24 -3.22 -14.71 0.50
C ILE A 24 -2.63 -13.53 1.29
N ALA A 25 -1.72 -13.79 2.23
CA ALA A 25 -1.09 -12.73 3.02
C ALA A 25 -0.36 -11.70 2.13
N ARG A 26 0.34 -12.17 1.08
CA ARG A 26 1.00 -11.30 0.09
C ARG A 26 0.00 -10.49 -0.72
N ALA A 27 -1.05 -11.12 -1.23
CA ALA A 27 -2.11 -10.43 -1.95
C ALA A 27 -2.80 -9.37 -1.07
N CYS A 28 -2.98 -9.69 0.21
CA CYS A 28 -3.53 -8.80 1.22
C CYS A 28 -2.70 -7.52 1.41
N VAL A 29 -1.38 -7.64 1.63
CA VAL A 29 -0.50 -6.45 1.76
C VAL A 29 -0.60 -5.53 0.53
N HIS A 30 -0.62 -6.11 -0.68
CA HIS A 30 -0.72 -5.32 -1.91
C HIS A 30 -2.09 -4.65 -2.11
N ALA A 31 -3.18 -5.37 -1.86
CA ALA A 31 -4.53 -4.82 -1.97
C ALA A 31 -4.78 -3.76 -0.90
N LEU A 32 -4.34 -4.00 0.35
CA LEU A 32 -4.47 -3.05 1.45
C LEU A 32 -3.74 -1.74 1.18
N THR A 33 -2.57 -1.78 0.52
CA THR A 33 -1.88 -0.54 0.13
C THR A 33 -2.76 0.30 -0.82
N SER A 34 -3.44 -0.34 -1.77
CA SER A 34 -4.33 0.34 -2.71
C SER A 34 -5.63 0.80 -2.04
N PHE A 35 -6.13 0.03 -1.07
CA PHE A 35 -7.27 0.36 -0.24
C PHE A 35 -7.01 1.59 0.64
N LEU A 36 -5.82 1.67 1.27
CA LEU A 36 -5.39 2.82 2.06
C LEU A 36 -5.31 4.10 1.21
N ILE A 37 -4.89 4.00 -0.05
CA ILE A 37 -4.96 5.13 -1.00
C ILE A 37 -6.42 5.57 -1.18
N GLY A 38 -7.35 4.61 -1.30
CA GLY A 38 -8.79 4.86 -1.36
C GLY A 38 -9.34 5.58 -0.13
N LEU A 39 -8.91 5.17 1.06
CA LEU A 39 -9.24 5.88 2.31
C LEU A 39 -8.65 7.29 2.31
N GLY A 40 -7.43 7.49 1.80
CA GLY A 40 -6.84 8.82 1.64
C GLY A 40 -7.65 9.72 0.70
N CYS A 41 -8.17 9.16 -0.40
CA CYS A 41 -9.09 9.87 -1.30
C CYS A 41 -10.41 10.22 -0.59
N ALA A 42 -10.97 9.29 0.20
CA ALA A 42 -12.16 9.55 1.00
C ALA A 42 -11.93 10.65 2.03
N PHE A 43 -10.80 10.65 2.71
CA PHE A 43 -10.41 11.72 3.64
C PHE A 43 -10.39 13.08 2.95
N ALA A 44 -9.74 13.19 1.78
CA ALA A 44 -9.72 14.44 1.02
C ALA A 44 -11.13 14.91 0.59
N LEU A 45 -12.01 13.96 0.23
CA LEU A 45 -13.40 14.25 -0.10
C LEU A 45 -14.21 14.69 1.13
N ILE A 46 -14.09 14.00 2.26
CA ILE A 46 -14.77 14.35 3.52
C ILE A 46 -14.35 15.76 3.96
N MET A 47 -13.05 16.06 3.96
CA MET A 47 -12.56 17.40 4.29
C MET A 47 -13.06 18.44 3.30
N GLY A 48 -13.02 18.14 1.99
CA GLY A 48 -13.43 19.12 0.98
C GLY A 48 -14.93 19.41 0.96
N VAL A 49 -15.75 18.42 1.27
CA VAL A 49 -17.21 18.56 1.32
C VAL A 49 -17.68 19.07 2.69
N GLY A 50 -16.98 18.73 3.78
CA GLY A 50 -17.21 19.36 5.09
C GLY A 50 -16.94 20.86 5.05
N LEU A 51 -15.84 21.26 4.42
CA LEU A 51 -15.50 22.67 4.15
C LEU A 51 -16.42 23.34 3.11
N LEU A 52 -17.32 22.62 2.45
CA LEU A 52 -18.38 23.26 1.65
C LEU A 52 -19.58 23.59 2.52
N ALA A 53 -19.95 22.63 3.37
CA ALA A 53 -21.12 22.73 4.22
C ALA A 53 -20.94 23.71 5.38
N GLU A 54 -19.74 23.82 5.94
CA GLU A 54 -19.43 24.82 6.97
C GLU A 54 -19.45 26.26 6.45
N GLU A 55 -19.46 26.45 5.13
CA GLU A 55 -19.17 27.74 4.49
C GLU A 55 -20.37 28.33 3.74
N ASP A 56 -21.56 27.75 3.91
CA ASP A 56 -22.82 28.12 3.24
C ASP A 56 -22.73 28.17 1.70
N LEU A 57 -21.79 27.42 1.11
CA LEU A 57 -21.52 27.46 -0.33
C LEU A 57 -22.47 26.60 -1.16
N LEU A 58 -23.41 25.90 -0.50
CA LEU A 58 -24.37 25.03 -1.15
C LEU A 58 -25.73 25.71 -1.34
N ASP A 59 -25.91 26.93 -0.83
CA ASP A 59 -27.12 27.77 -0.93
C ASP A 59 -28.40 27.04 -0.44
N ASP A 60 -28.26 25.95 0.34
CA ASP A 60 -29.35 25.15 0.89
C ASP A 60 -28.99 24.67 2.31
N PRO A 61 -29.54 25.32 3.36
CA PRO A 61 -29.25 25.00 4.75
C PRO A 61 -29.58 23.54 5.13
N GLY A 62 -30.59 22.94 4.49
CA GLY A 62 -30.95 21.55 4.74
C GLY A 62 -29.95 20.58 4.14
N LEU A 63 -29.32 20.92 3.02
CA LEU A 63 -28.27 20.13 2.40
C LEU A 63 -26.95 20.21 3.18
N GLU A 64 -26.65 21.39 3.72
CA GLU A 64 -25.44 21.66 4.52
C GLU A 64 -25.42 20.85 5.81
N GLU A 65 -26.52 20.86 6.57
CA GLU A 65 -26.66 20.07 7.81
C GLU A 65 -26.54 18.55 7.54
N VAL A 66 -27.18 18.07 6.46
CA VAL A 66 -27.10 16.67 6.03
C VAL A 66 -25.67 16.27 5.69
N ILE A 67 -24.92 17.17 5.05
CA ILE A 67 -23.54 16.94 4.65
C ILE A 67 -22.58 17.02 5.85
N ASP A 68 -22.75 17.96 6.77
CA ASP A 68 -21.96 18.03 8.01
C ASP A 68 -22.11 16.72 8.81
N HIS A 69 -23.34 16.26 9.03
CA HIS A 69 -23.61 14.99 9.69
C HIS A 69 -22.95 13.80 8.98
N LEU A 70 -23.03 13.76 7.64
CA LEU A 70 -22.35 12.73 6.85
C LEU A 70 -20.82 12.80 6.98
N SER A 71 -20.25 13.99 7.00
CA SER A 71 -18.80 14.21 7.08
C SER A 71 -18.24 13.73 8.42
N ARG A 72 -18.91 14.08 9.53
CA ARG A 72 -18.54 13.69 10.90
C ARG A 72 -18.60 12.18 11.11
N MET A 73 -19.71 11.55 10.69
CA MET A 73 -19.82 10.10 10.73
C MET A 73 -18.75 9.44 9.85
N SER A 74 -18.51 9.99 8.65
CA SER A 74 -17.50 9.46 7.73
C SER A 74 -16.08 9.57 8.27
N MET A 75 -15.75 10.58 9.05
CA MET A 75 -14.47 10.66 9.74
C MET A 75 -14.28 9.51 10.74
N GLY A 76 -15.30 9.22 11.57
CA GLY A 76 -15.27 8.10 12.52
C GLY A 76 -15.13 6.74 11.83
N VAL A 77 -15.94 6.51 10.79
CA VAL A 77 -15.89 5.30 9.97
C VAL A 77 -14.53 5.15 9.26
N LEU A 78 -13.99 6.25 8.73
CA LEU A 78 -12.68 6.28 8.08
C LEU A 78 -11.56 5.88 9.04
N LEU A 79 -11.53 6.46 10.25
CA LEU A 79 -10.54 6.11 11.28
C LEU A 79 -10.62 4.63 11.66
N ALA A 80 -11.84 4.09 11.81
CA ALA A 80 -12.05 2.66 12.07
C ALA A 80 -11.49 1.79 10.93
N PHE A 81 -11.77 2.12 9.67
CA PHE A 81 -11.24 1.39 8.52
C PHE A 81 -9.73 1.52 8.38
N VAL A 82 -9.14 2.69 8.65
CA VAL A 82 -7.68 2.87 8.67
C VAL A 82 -7.05 1.96 9.72
N LEU A 83 -7.61 1.91 10.93
CA LEU A 83 -7.10 1.07 12.01
C LEU A 83 -7.17 -0.42 11.63
N VAL A 84 -8.30 -0.87 11.13
CA VAL A 84 -8.51 -2.26 10.68
C VAL A 84 -7.57 -2.62 9.52
N ALA A 85 -7.42 -1.74 8.53
CA ALA A 85 -6.53 -1.94 7.39
C ALA A 85 -5.06 -2.01 7.81
N CYS A 86 -4.63 -1.15 8.74
CA CYS A 86 -3.30 -1.18 9.32
C CYS A 86 -3.04 -2.47 10.13
N ALA A 87 -4.00 -2.88 10.96
CA ALA A 87 -3.93 -4.14 11.72
C ALA A 87 -3.83 -5.36 10.79
N ALA A 88 -4.71 -5.44 9.80
CA ALA A 88 -4.71 -6.48 8.78
C ALA A 88 -3.39 -6.48 7.98
N GLY A 89 -2.87 -5.30 7.64
CA GLY A 89 -1.61 -5.13 6.92
C GLY A 89 -0.40 -5.59 7.73
N ALA A 90 -0.38 -5.29 9.03
CA ALA A 90 0.66 -5.72 9.96
C ALA A 90 0.66 -7.26 10.11
N VAL A 91 -0.51 -7.86 10.35
CA VAL A 91 -0.68 -9.32 10.45
C VAL A 91 -0.32 -10.01 9.13
N ALA A 92 -0.80 -9.50 8.00
CA ALA A 92 -0.50 -10.05 6.68
C ALA A 92 0.99 -9.95 6.34
N SER A 93 1.66 -8.86 6.73
CA SER A 93 3.11 -8.71 6.55
C SER A 93 3.89 -9.75 7.35
N PHE A 94 3.52 -9.96 8.61
CA PHE A 94 4.11 -11.01 9.45
C PHE A 94 3.85 -12.41 8.90
N LEU A 95 2.61 -12.72 8.51
CA LEU A 95 2.26 -14.02 7.92
C LEU A 95 3.03 -14.26 6.62
N ARG A 96 3.20 -13.24 5.77
CA ARG A 96 4.04 -13.30 4.58
C ARG A 96 5.48 -13.68 4.91
N GLU A 97 6.12 -13.01 5.87
CA GLU A 97 7.51 -13.31 6.27
C GLU A 97 7.65 -14.73 6.84
N SER A 98 6.74 -15.10 7.75
CA SER A 98 6.73 -16.40 8.41
C SER A 98 6.52 -17.55 7.42
N THR A 99 5.54 -17.42 6.52
CA THR A 99 5.25 -18.45 5.50
C THR A 99 6.35 -18.54 4.45
N THR A 100 6.94 -17.41 4.04
CA THR A 100 8.07 -17.39 3.09
C THR A 100 9.29 -18.09 3.68
N SER A 101 9.67 -17.74 4.90
CA SER A 101 10.82 -18.38 5.57
C SER A 101 10.61 -19.88 5.79
N LYS A 102 9.41 -20.31 6.21
CA LYS A 102 9.06 -21.73 6.34
C LYS A 102 9.09 -22.46 4.99
N ALA A 103 8.57 -21.85 3.93
CA ALA A 103 8.55 -22.44 2.60
C ALA A 103 9.97 -22.71 2.07
N ILE A 104 10.90 -21.76 2.26
CA ILE A 104 12.29 -21.91 1.81
C ILE A 104 13.02 -22.96 2.65
N VAL A 105 12.81 -22.98 3.97
CA VAL A 105 13.37 -24.03 4.83
C VAL A 105 12.86 -25.42 4.41
N ASN A 106 11.57 -25.54 4.10
CA ASN A 106 10.99 -26.80 3.62
C ASN A 106 11.51 -27.18 2.23
N ALA A 107 11.75 -26.20 1.34
CA ALA A 107 12.36 -26.45 0.05
C ALA A 107 13.80 -26.96 0.20
N ALA A 108 14.61 -26.33 1.07
CA ALA A 108 15.95 -26.78 1.41
C ALA A 108 15.93 -28.22 1.97
N ALA A 109 15.00 -28.52 2.90
CA ALA A 109 14.85 -29.85 3.48
C ALA A 109 14.43 -30.93 2.45
N ARG A 110 13.74 -30.54 1.37
CA ARG A 110 13.35 -31.43 0.27
C ARG A 110 14.45 -31.61 -0.79
N GLY A 111 15.65 -31.11 -0.55
CA GLY A 111 16.77 -31.25 -1.49
C GLY A 111 16.78 -30.23 -2.62
N ALA A 112 16.30 -29.00 -2.37
CA ALA A 112 16.44 -27.91 -3.34
C ALA A 112 17.91 -27.73 -3.77
N SER A 113 18.12 -27.56 -5.08
CA SER A 113 19.44 -27.40 -5.67
C SER A 113 20.19 -26.18 -5.10
N ARG A 114 21.51 -26.31 -4.93
CA ARG A 114 22.37 -25.19 -4.51
C ARG A 114 22.47 -24.09 -5.58
N TYR A 115 22.31 -24.45 -6.85
CA TYR A 115 22.32 -23.52 -7.98
C TYR A 115 21.03 -22.69 -8.07
N ALA A 116 19.91 -23.18 -7.52
CA ALA A 116 18.62 -22.49 -7.50
C ALA A 116 18.51 -21.59 -6.25
N VAL A 117 19.14 -20.42 -6.28
CA VAL A 117 19.18 -19.49 -5.14
C VAL A 117 17.81 -18.81 -4.97
N PRO A 118 17.27 -18.64 -3.75
CA PRO A 118 16.01 -17.94 -3.56
C PRO A 118 16.02 -16.53 -4.18
N SER A 119 14.90 -16.14 -4.80
CA SER A 119 14.74 -14.82 -5.40
C SER A 119 15.03 -13.67 -4.41
N PRO A 120 15.52 -12.49 -4.87
CA PRO A 120 15.84 -11.37 -4.00
C PRO A 120 14.70 -10.92 -3.06
N ASP A 121 13.45 -11.00 -3.51
CA ASP A 121 12.27 -10.68 -2.69
C ASP A 121 12.04 -11.68 -1.55
N GLN A 122 12.35 -12.96 -1.79
CA GLN A 122 12.32 -14.01 -0.79
C GLN A 122 13.49 -13.87 0.19
N VAL A 123 14.70 -13.60 -0.29
CA VAL A 123 15.87 -13.31 0.55
C VAL A 123 15.61 -12.11 1.45
N ARG A 124 14.98 -11.05 0.93
CA ARG A 124 14.55 -9.87 1.71
C ARG A 124 13.62 -10.25 2.87
N SER A 125 12.68 -11.16 2.61
CA SER A 125 11.71 -11.61 3.62
C SER A 125 12.34 -12.48 4.72
N VAL A 126 13.49 -13.11 4.46
CA VAL A 126 14.23 -13.96 5.42
C VAL A 126 15.32 -13.19 6.16
N THR A 127 15.93 -12.19 5.52
CA THR A 127 17.03 -11.39 6.10
C THR A 127 16.56 -10.11 6.78
N GLY A 128 15.30 -9.70 6.54
CA GLY A 128 14.68 -8.51 7.12
C GLY A 128 14.57 -8.52 8.64
N LYS A 129 14.14 -7.40 9.23
CA LYS A 129 13.80 -7.36 10.66
C LYS A 129 12.51 -8.17 10.87
N PRO A 130 12.48 -9.09 11.85
CA PRO A 130 11.31 -9.93 12.08
C PRO A 130 10.12 -9.09 12.53
N ALA A 131 8.94 -9.30 11.92
CA ALA A 131 7.67 -8.74 12.38
C ALA A 131 7.67 -7.20 12.53
N GLU A 132 8.47 -6.49 11.73
CA GLU A 132 8.68 -5.03 11.87
C GLU A 132 7.37 -4.24 11.80
N ALA A 133 6.50 -4.56 10.85
CA ALA A 133 5.19 -3.91 10.70
C ALA A 133 4.27 -4.18 11.90
N LEU A 134 4.33 -5.38 12.50
CA LEU A 134 3.53 -5.75 13.66
C LEU A 134 4.05 -5.09 14.93
N ALA A 135 5.38 -5.01 15.10
CA ALA A 135 6.00 -4.28 16.18
C ALA A 135 5.68 -2.78 16.11
N PHE A 136 5.79 -2.17 14.92
CA PHE A 136 5.42 -0.76 14.73
C PHE A 136 3.95 -0.50 15.02
N PHE A 137 3.05 -1.36 14.51
CA PHE A 137 1.62 -1.25 14.78
C PHE A 137 1.32 -1.37 16.27
N GLY A 138 1.88 -2.38 16.96
CA GLY A 138 1.70 -2.58 18.40
C GLY A 138 2.21 -1.42 19.23
N TRP A 139 3.49 -1.03 19.08
CA TRP A 139 4.05 0.07 19.86
C TRP A 139 3.41 1.42 19.53
N GLY A 140 3.15 1.71 18.26
CA GLY A 140 2.51 2.95 17.84
C GLY A 140 1.12 3.12 18.45
N ASN A 141 0.29 2.07 18.39
CA ASN A 141 -1.04 2.10 19.00
C ASN A 141 -1.00 2.09 20.52
N ALA A 142 -0.05 1.38 21.13
CA ALA A 142 0.11 1.38 22.59
C ALA A 142 0.44 2.77 23.13
N VAL A 143 1.34 3.50 22.45
CA VAL A 143 1.70 4.88 22.83
C VAL A 143 0.50 5.82 22.62
N LEU A 144 -0.16 5.75 21.46
CA LEU A 144 -1.30 6.62 21.16
C LEU A 144 -2.46 6.39 22.14
N ALA A 145 -2.85 5.14 22.34
CA ALA A 145 -3.92 4.78 23.27
C ALA A 145 -3.50 5.05 24.72
N GLY A 146 -2.23 4.83 25.08
CA GLY A 146 -1.71 5.17 26.41
C GLY A 146 -1.81 6.67 26.71
N LEU A 147 -1.48 7.52 25.74
CA LEU A 147 -1.65 8.98 25.86
C LEU A 147 -3.12 9.36 26.04
N LEU A 148 -4.02 8.80 25.22
CA LEU A 148 -5.46 9.02 25.35
C LEU A 148 -5.99 8.50 26.70
N GLY A 149 -5.47 7.38 27.20
CA GLY A 149 -5.82 6.84 28.51
C GLY A 149 -5.38 7.76 29.64
N VAL A 150 -4.18 8.35 29.58
CA VAL A 150 -3.73 9.35 30.57
C VAL A 150 -4.61 10.60 30.55
N ILE A 151 -5.00 11.08 29.36
CA ILE A 151 -5.93 12.22 29.24
C ILE A 151 -7.29 11.85 29.85
N GLY A 152 -7.83 10.68 29.50
CA GLY A 152 -9.10 10.18 30.06
C GLY A 152 -9.05 10.02 31.58
N LEU A 153 -7.92 9.57 32.14
CA LEU A 153 -7.72 9.49 33.59
C LEU A 153 -7.78 10.87 34.25
N ILE A 154 -7.17 11.89 33.64
CA ILE A 154 -7.22 13.26 34.15
C ILE A 154 -8.67 13.77 34.17
N VAL A 155 -9.45 13.48 33.12
CA VAL A 155 -10.87 13.87 33.03
C VAL A 155 -11.70 13.16 34.11
N VAL A 156 -11.59 11.83 34.23
CA VAL A 156 -12.29 11.04 35.27
C VAL A 156 -11.98 11.53 36.68
N LEU A 157 -10.71 11.88 36.95
CA LEU A 157 -10.28 12.38 38.25
C LEU A 157 -10.73 13.83 38.51
N ALA A 158 -10.94 14.64 37.48
CA ALA A 158 -11.31 16.05 37.58
C ALA A 158 -12.82 16.30 37.63
N GLU A 159 -13.60 15.55 36.85
CA GLU A 159 -15.05 15.76 36.68
C GLU A 159 -15.91 14.87 37.59
N GLY A 160 -15.29 13.88 38.25
CA GLY A 160 -15.99 12.90 39.09
C GLY A 160 -16.35 11.63 38.34
N ASP A 161 -16.48 10.53 39.08
CA ASP A 161 -16.62 9.16 38.58
C ASP A 161 -18.01 8.94 37.92
N ASP A 162 -18.14 9.31 36.65
CA ASP A 162 -19.24 8.83 35.81
C ASP A 162 -18.90 7.44 35.24
N ALA A 163 -19.90 6.55 35.20
CA ALA A 163 -19.68 5.18 34.77
C ALA A 163 -19.23 5.08 33.30
N GLU A 164 -19.57 6.08 32.49
CA GLU A 164 -19.25 6.15 31.06
C GLU A 164 -17.78 6.48 30.82
N SER A 165 -17.22 7.51 31.48
CA SER A 165 -15.81 7.85 31.34
C SER A 165 -14.91 6.79 31.98
N ALA A 166 -15.34 6.15 33.07
CA ALA A 166 -14.62 5.01 33.65
C ALA A 166 -14.57 3.80 32.69
N LEU A 167 -15.66 3.53 31.96
CA LEU A 167 -15.70 2.48 30.93
C LEU A 167 -14.79 2.84 29.74
N ILE A 168 -14.90 4.05 29.21
CA ILE A 168 -14.07 4.53 28.09
C ILE A 168 -12.58 4.45 28.46
N PHE A 169 -12.21 4.93 29.65
CA PHE A 169 -10.85 4.84 30.17
C PHE A 169 -10.36 3.40 30.27
N SER A 170 -11.18 2.49 30.80
CA SER A 170 -10.85 1.07 30.93
C SER A 170 -10.65 0.40 29.56
N PHE A 171 -11.50 0.71 28.58
CA PHE A 171 -11.36 0.20 27.20
C PHE A 171 -10.08 0.70 26.54
N ILE A 172 -9.79 2.00 26.61
CA ILE A 172 -8.59 2.59 26.01
C ILE A 172 -7.32 2.02 26.66
N THR A 173 -7.31 1.91 27.99
CA THR A 173 -6.17 1.34 28.74
C THR A 173 -5.98 -0.15 28.45
N GLY A 174 -7.06 -0.93 28.41
CA GLY A 174 -7.01 -2.34 28.03
C GLY A 174 -6.49 -2.54 26.59
N TYR A 175 -6.93 -1.70 25.65
CA TYR A 175 -6.42 -1.69 24.28
C TYR A 175 -4.93 -1.33 24.22
N ALA A 176 -4.47 -0.33 24.99
CA ALA A 176 -3.07 0.05 25.07
C ALA A 176 -2.19 -1.10 25.58
N LEU A 177 -2.62 -1.80 26.64
CA LEU A 177 -1.92 -2.96 27.18
C LEU A 177 -1.85 -4.11 26.19
N LEU A 178 -2.96 -4.40 25.49
CA LEU A 178 -2.99 -5.41 24.44
C LEU A 178 -2.00 -5.08 23.31
N MET A 179 -1.96 -3.82 22.87
CA MET A 179 -1.06 -3.38 21.80
C MET A 179 0.41 -3.36 22.25
N ALA A 180 0.69 -3.02 23.51
CA ALA A 180 2.02 -3.13 24.10
C ALA A 180 2.49 -4.59 24.13
N PHE A 181 1.60 -5.52 24.48
CA PHE A 181 1.89 -6.95 24.41
C PHE A 181 2.16 -7.42 22.97
N VAL A 182 1.40 -6.97 21.98
CA VAL A 182 1.67 -7.26 20.56
C VAL A 182 3.05 -6.73 20.14
N GLY A 183 3.39 -5.50 20.54
CA GLY A 183 4.70 -4.89 20.30
C GLY A 183 5.84 -5.72 20.91
N TYR A 184 5.69 -6.10 22.19
CA TYR A 184 6.66 -6.93 22.93
C TYR A 184 6.81 -8.33 22.34
N ALA A 185 5.71 -9.01 22.04
CA ALA A 185 5.71 -10.34 21.45
C ALA A 185 6.44 -10.34 20.09
N SER A 186 6.21 -9.30 19.29
CA SER A 186 6.84 -9.13 17.98
C SER A 186 8.35 -9.00 18.06
N THR A 187 8.86 -8.24 19.03
CA THR A 187 10.31 -7.99 19.17
C THR A 187 11.04 -9.10 19.92
N HIS A 188 10.43 -9.73 20.92
CA HIS A 188 11.12 -10.68 21.81
C HIS A 188 10.73 -12.14 21.59
N LEU A 189 9.46 -12.45 21.37
CA LEU A 189 8.99 -13.84 21.28
C LEU A 189 9.12 -14.42 19.86
N LEU A 190 8.92 -13.60 18.83
CA LEU A 190 8.94 -14.05 17.43
C LEU A 190 10.35 -14.06 16.81
N THR A 191 11.25 -13.23 17.31
CA THR A 191 12.63 -13.07 16.82
C THR A 191 13.44 -14.37 16.84
N PRO A 192 13.51 -15.14 17.94
CA PRO A 192 14.33 -16.35 17.99
C PRO A 192 13.91 -17.40 16.96
N ALA A 193 12.59 -17.53 16.72
CA ALA A 193 12.08 -18.47 15.73
C ALA A 193 12.43 -18.04 14.29
N HIS A 194 12.45 -16.74 14.03
CA HIS A 194 12.86 -16.19 12.73
C HIS A 194 14.36 -16.39 12.49
N GLU A 195 15.21 -16.10 13.49
CA GLU A 195 16.66 -16.28 13.41
C GLU A 195 17.06 -17.74 13.16
N ARG A 196 16.40 -18.70 13.85
CA ARG A 196 16.59 -20.14 13.57
C ARG A 196 16.27 -20.51 12.13
N ARG A 197 15.22 -19.92 11.54
CA ARG A 197 14.87 -20.17 10.13
C ARG A 197 15.89 -19.55 9.20
N HIS A 198 16.31 -18.31 9.45
CA HIS A 198 17.36 -17.64 8.69
C HIS A 198 18.66 -18.46 8.68
N ALA A 199 19.11 -18.95 9.84
CA ALA A 199 20.30 -19.78 9.96
C ALA A 199 20.20 -21.08 9.12
N ARG A 200 19.02 -21.73 9.09
CA ARG A 200 18.81 -22.93 8.25
C ARG A 200 18.84 -22.62 6.76
N VAL A 201 18.28 -21.48 6.33
CA VAL A 201 18.36 -21.04 4.92
C VAL A 201 19.80 -20.73 4.54
N ALA A 202 20.52 -20.00 5.40
CA ALA A 202 21.92 -19.63 5.19
C ALA A 202 22.86 -20.86 5.19
N ALA A 203 22.48 -21.95 5.86
CA ALA A 203 23.24 -23.20 5.82
C ALA A 203 23.12 -23.94 4.47
N GLN A 204 22.01 -23.78 3.74
CA GLN A 204 21.81 -24.42 2.44
C GLN A 204 22.49 -23.64 1.31
N TRP A 205 22.34 -22.30 1.30
CA TRP A 205 22.92 -21.42 0.29
C TRP A 205 23.99 -20.52 0.92
N SER A 206 25.23 -20.69 0.46
CA SER A 206 26.37 -19.90 0.90
C SER A 206 26.36 -18.49 0.30
N SER A 207 27.18 -17.59 0.86
CA SER A 207 27.43 -16.28 0.26
C SER A 207 28.01 -16.36 -1.15
N ASN A 208 28.76 -17.42 -1.45
CA ASN A 208 29.32 -17.67 -2.78
C ASN A 208 28.22 -18.06 -3.77
N ASP A 209 27.29 -18.94 -3.39
CA ASP A 209 26.16 -19.33 -4.24
C ASP A 209 25.32 -18.11 -4.63
N GLU A 210 24.99 -17.28 -3.65
CA GLU A 210 24.28 -16.02 -3.89
C GLU A 210 25.14 -15.09 -4.76
N GLY A 211 26.44 -15.01 -4.48
CA GLY A 211 27.40 -14.23 -5.25
C GLY A 211 27.46 -14.60 -6.74
N HIS A 212 27.43 -15.90 -7.07
CA HIS A 212 27.40 -16.40 -8.44
C HIS A 212 26.10 -16.00 -9.16
N ALA A 213 24.95 -16.15 -8.51
CA ALA A 213 23.67 -15.68 -9.07
C ALA A 213 23.67 -14.16 -9.30
N TRP A 214 24.24 -13.37 -8.38
CA TRP A 214 24.40 -11.92 -8.55
C TRP A 214 25.41 -11.54 -9.64
N LYS A 215 26.43 -12.38 -9.88
CA LYS A 215 27.45 -12.13 -10.91
C LYS A 215 26.84 -12.18 -12.30
N GLN A 216 26.01 -13.19 -12.58
CA GLN A 216 25.32 -13.32 -13.88
C GLN A 216 24.47 -12.09 -14.20
N VAL A 217 23.79 -11.51 -13.21
CA VAL A 217 23.00 -10.29 -13.37
C VAL A 217 23.88 -9.10 -13.75
N ARG A 218 25.06 -8.98 -13.12
CA ARG A 218 26.02 -7.90 -13.38
C ARG A 218 26.65 -8.03 -14.76
N GLU A 219 26.99 -9.24 -15.16
CA GLU A 219 27.51 -9.57 -16.50
C GLU A 219 26.44 -9.27 -17.55
N ALA A 220 25.22 -9.80 -17.38
CA ALA A 220 24.12 -9.55 -18.29
C ALA A 220 23.78 -8.06 -18.43
N ARG A 221 23.88 -7.26 -17.36
CA ARG A 221 23.71 -5.80 -17.41
C ARG A 221 24.82 -5.10 -18.20
N ARG A 222 26.06 -5.58 -18.09
CA ARG A 222 27.20 -5.04 -18.85
C ARG A 222 27.00 -5.26 -20.35
N ASP A 223 26.52 -6.44 -20.73
CA ASP A 223 26.30 -6.81 -22.14
C ASP A 223 25.01 -6.18 -22.71
N GLY A 224 23.99 -5.98 -21.86
CA GLY A 224 22.71 -5.34 -22.21
C GLY A 224 22.71 -3.81 -22.21
N ALA A 225 23.76 -3.16 -21.71
CA ALA A 225 23.84 -1.71 -21.56
C ALA A 225 23.70 -0.91 -22.87
N SER A 226 23.84 -1.56 -24.04
CA SER A 226 23.70 -0.93 -25.35
C SER A 226 22.25 -0.78 -25.85
N LYS A 227 21.28 -1.51 -25.28
CA LYS A 227 19.87 -1.49 -25.71
C LYS A 227 18.96 -0.79 -24.69
N LYS A 228 19.36 0.39 -24.21
CA LYS A 228 18.45 1.28 -23.47
C LYS A 228 17.48 1.91 -24.45
N THR A 229 16.39 1.21 -24.78
CA THR A 229 15.26 1.88 -25.43
C THR A 229 14.69 2.86 -24.40
N PRO A 230 14.67 4.17 -24.66
CA PRO A 230 14.02 5.09 -23.75
C PRO A 230 12.58 4.62 -23.56
N PRO A 231 12.08 4.52 -22.30
CA PRO A 231 10.72 4.08 -22.06
C PRO A 231 9.80 5.08 -22.73
N ARG A 232 9.23 4.72 -23.89
CA ARG A 232 8.14 5.51 -24.46
C ARG A 232 7.03 5.49 -23.41
N PRO A 233 6.61 6.65 -22.88
CA PRO A 233 5.59 6.68 -21.86
C PRO A 233 4.33 6.09 -22.49
N SER A 234 3.94 4.91 -22.01
CA SER A 234 2.76 4.24 -22.52
C SER A 234 1.54 5.15 -22.36
N ILE A 235 0.60 5.03 -23.28
CA ILE A 235 -0.68 5.75 -23.20
C ILE A 235 -1.31 5.53 -21.82
N ALA A 236 -1.21 4.31 -21.30
CA ALA A 236 -1.58 3.95 -19.93
C ALA A 236 -0.91 4.82 -18.85
N LYS A 237 0.43 4.95 -18.87
CA LYS A 237 1.15 5.81 -17.92
C LYS A 237 0.72 7.27 -18.04
N ARG A 238 0.53 7.79 -19.26
CA ARG A 238 0.05 9.17 -19.47
C ARG A 238 -1.33 9.40 -18.87
N CYS A 239 -2.26 8.45 -19.08
CA CYS A 239 -3.58 8.52 -18.47
C CYS A 239 -3.52 8.44 -16.94
N LEU A 240 -2.70 7.56 -16.38
CA LEU A 240 -2.54 7.43 -14.92
C LEU A 240 -1.87 8.64 -14.27
N TYR A 241 -0.81 9.20 -14.88
CA TYR A 241 -0.20 10.45 -14.42
C TYR A 241 -1.12 11.64 -14.61
N GLY A 242 -1.88 11.67 -15.70
CA GLY A 242 -2.93 12.66 -15.92
C GLY A 242 -3.98 12.58 -14.82
N ALA A 243 -4.44 11.38 -14.47
CA ALA A 243 -5.41 11.18 -13.40
C ALA A 243 -4.85 11.64 -12.04
N ALA A 244 -3.60 11.27 -11.72
CA ALA A 244 -2.92 11.73 -10.52
C ALA A 244 -2.75 13.26 -10.50
N GLY A 245 -2.42 13.87 -11.64
CA GLY A 245 -2.31 15.32 -11.78
C GLY A 245 -3.65 16.03 -11.64
N LEU A 246 -4.73 15.48 -12.17
CA LEU A 246 -6.10 15.99 -11.99
C LEU A 246 -6.51 15.90 -10.52
N TRP A 247 -6.20 14.79 -9.84
CA TRP A 247 -6.47 14.65 -8.41
C TRP A 247 -5.66 15.62 -7.56
N LEU A 248 -4.35 15.74 -7.82
CA LEU A 248 -3.48 16.67 -7.10
C LEU A 248 -3.91 18.13 -7.36
N GLY A 249 -4.27 18.46 -8.59
CA GLY A 249 -4.79 19.77 -8.98
C GLY A 249 -6.12 20.07 -8.31
N GLY A 250 -7.02 19.10 -8.22
CA GLY A 250 -8.27 19.23 -7.47
C GLY A 250 -8.01 19.48 -5.98
N VAL A 251 -7.19 18.65 -5.34
CA VAL A 251 -6.85 18.82 -3.92
C VAL A 251 -6.16 20.15 -3.67
N LEU A 252 -5.27 20.59 -4.56
CA LEU A 252 -4.61 21.89 -4.45
C LEU A 252 -5.60 23.04 -4.62
N ALA A 253 -6.54 22.96 -5.57
CA ALA A 253 -7.59 23.96 -5.75
C ALA A 253 -8.46 24.09 -4.49
N LEU A 254 -8.82 22.96 -3.88
CA LEU A 254 -9.54 22.92 -2.61
C LEU A 254 -8.70 23.56 -1.48
N GLN A 255 -7.45 23.14 -1.30
CA GLN A 255 -6.56 23.68 -0.26
C GLN A 255 -6.30 25.18 -0.42
N LEU A 256 -6.12 25.66 -1.66
CA LEU A 256 -5.97 27.09 -1.94
C LEU A 256 -7.24 27.88 -1.58
N SER A 257 -8.42 27.33 -1.89
CA SER A 257 -9.71 27.96 -1.54
C SER A 257 -9.86 28.12 -0.02
N VAL A 258 -9.46 27.10 0.74
CA VAL A 258 -9.48 27.10 2.21
C VAL A 258 -8.44 28.06 2.78
N LEU A 259 -7.21 28.06 2.24
CA LEU A 259 -6.15 28.96 2.71
C LEU A 259 -6.45 30.43 2.41
N THR A 260 -7.07 30.75 1.28
CA THR A 260 -7.48 32.12 0.96
C THR A 260 -8.54 32.65 1.92
N ARG A 261 -9.33 31.77 2.53
CA ARG A 261 -10.32 32.11 3.55
C ARG A 261 -9.66 32.56 4.85
N CYS A 262 -8.61 31.87 5.28
CA CYS A 262 -7.88 32.19 6.52
C CYS A 262 -6.84 33.33 6.37
N ALA A 263 -6.44 33.69 5.15
CA ALA A 263 -5.42 34.71 4.90
C ALA A 263 -5.95 36.17 4.91
N GLY A 264 -7.26 36.36 5.00
CA GLY A 264 -7.93 37.67 4.83
C GLY A 264 -7.94 38.62 6.04
N SER A 265 -7.43 38.23 7.21
CA SER A 265 -7.50 39.08 8.42
C SER A 265 -6.16 39.71 8.80
N PRO A 266 -5.90 41.00 8.48
CA PRO A 266 -4.80 41.74 9.07
C PRO A 266 -5.22 42.26 10.45
N GLY A 267 -5.06 41.45 11.49
CA GLY A 267 -4.99 41.95 12.87
C GLY A 267 -5.61 41.04 13.94
N GLY A 268 -4.85 40.85 15.03
CA GLY A 268 -5.39 40.46 16.33
C GLY A 268 -5.51 38.96 16.56
N GLY A 269 -4.60 38.41 17.37
CA GLY A 269 -4.61 36.99 17.72
C GLY A 269 -5.89 36.57 18.46
N LYS A 270 -6.60 35.62 17.87
CA LYS A 270 -7.20 34.41 18.47
C LYS A 270 -7.75 33.59 17.30
N TYR A 271 -7.51 32.29 17.32
CA TYR A 271 -7.79 31.35 16.23
C TYR A 271 -9.28 30.99 16.16
N GLU A 272 -10.13 31.97 15.91
CA GLU A 272 -11.55 31.78 15.61
C GLU A 272 -11.81 32.46 14.26
N CYS A 273 -12.12 31.67 13.23
CA CYS A 273 -12.61 32.20 11.96
C CYS A 273 -14.08 32.62 12.19
N GLU A 274 -14.31 33.86 12.66
CA GLU A 274 -15.66 34.44 12.66
C GLU A 274 -16.15 34.57 11.22
N GLU A 275 -17.44 34.25 11.00
CA GLU A 275 -18.23 34.53 9.79
C GLU A 275 -18.07 36.01 9.41
N THR A 276 -17.06 36.30 8.61
CA THR A 276 -16.83 37.61 8.05
C THR A 276 -17.28 37.53 6.60
N THR A 277 -18.38 38.19 6.28
CA THR A 277 -18.84 38.41 4.90
C THR A 277 -17.65 38.86 4.05
N TYR A 278 -17.17 37.97 3.18
CA TYR A 278 -16.03 38.23 2.31
C TYR A 278 -16.48 39.15 1.18
N SER A 279 -15.55 39.89 0.56
CA SER A 279 -15.90 40.60 -0.67
C SER A 279 -16.29 39.59 -1.76
N SER A 280 -17.41 39.81 -2.48
CA SER A 280 -17.90 39.02 -3.64
C SER A 280 -16.85 38.31 -4.53
N PRO A 281 -15.70 38.91 -4.90
CA PRO A 281 -14.68 38.21 -5.69
C PRO A 281 -13.96 37.06 -4.97
N VAL A 282 -13.87 37.08 -3.63
CA VAL A 282 -13.25 36.02 -2.82
C VAL A 282 -14.20 34.83 -2.69
N GLU A 283 -15.49 35.07 -2.49
CA GLU A 283 -16.54 34.04 -2.47
C GLU A 283 -16.64 33.30 -3.82
N ALA A 284 -16.60 34.04 -4.93
CA ALA A 284 -16.57 33.47 -6.28
C ALA A 284 -15.31 32.61 -6.53
N LEU A 285 -14.18 32.96 -5.92
CA LEU A 285 -12.93 32.22 -6.00
C LEU A 285 -12.98 30.90 -5.22
N ILE A 286 -13.61 30.92 -4.04
CA ILE A 286 -13.80 29.75 -3.19
C ILE A 286 -14.80 28.76 -3.82
N ALA A 287 -15.98 29.25 -4.25
CA ALA A 287 -16.96 28.43 -4.97
C ALA A 287 -16.40 27.85 -6.28
N GLY A 288 -15.61 28.65 -7.01
CA GLY A 288 -14.93 28.22 -8.23
C GLY A 288 -13.92 27.09 -7.97
N GLY A 289 -13.10 27.22 -6.92
CA GLY A 289 -12.11 26.20 -6.56
C GLY A 289 -12.71 24.84 -6.21
N ILE A 290 -13.94 24.83 -5.69
CA ILE A 290 -14.62 23.61 -5.29
C ILE A 290 -15.32 22.91 -6.47
N TRP A 291 -15.96 23.66 -7.37
CA TRP A 291 -16.45 23.09 -8.63
C TRP A 291 -15.30 22.52 -9.47
N ILE A 292 -14.16 23.20 -9.49
CA ILE A 292 -12.92 22.72 -10.10
C ILE A 292 -12.52 21.38 -9.45
N PHE A 293 -12.55 21.26 -8.11
CA PHE A 293 -12.27 20.00 -7.42
C PHE A 293 -13.20 18.86 -7.87
N ALA A 294 -14.52 19.05 -7.84
CA ALA A 294 -15.48 18.01 -8.19
C ALA A 294 -15.31 17.49 -9.64
N VAL A 295 -15.13 18.40 -10.60
CA VAL A 295 -14.91 18.05 -12.01
C VAL A 295 -13.57 17.34 -12.22
N LEU A 296 -12.50 17.82 -11.59
CA LEU A 296 -11.16 17.25 -11.71
C LEU A 296 -11.09 15.84 -11.10
N ILE A 297 -11.72 15.60 -9.96
CA ILE A 297 -11.77 14.27 -9.33
C ILE A 297 -12.51 13.27 -10.22
N THR A 298 -13.69 13.63 -10.72
CA THR A 298 -14.52 12.76 -11.57
C THR A 298 -13.82 12.45 -12.90
N SER A 299 -13.24 13.46 -13.53
CA SER A 299 -12.45 13.31 -14.75
C SER A 299 -11.20 12.45 -14.52
N GLY A 300 -10.54 12.61 -13.37
CA GLY A 300 -9.40 11.79 -12.96
C GLY A 300 -9.77 10.32 -12.78
N MET A 301 -10.94 10.01 -12.20
CA MET A 301 -11.44 8.63 -12.09
C MET A 301 -11.67 7.98 -13.45
N LEU A 302 -12.32 8.69 -14.38
CA LEU A 302 -12.55 8.19 -15.74
C LEU A 302 -11.22 7.92 -16.47
N LEU A 303 -10.28 8.87 -16.37
CA LEU A 303 -8.98 8.76 -17.00
C LEU A 303 -8.14 7.61 -16.39
N ALA A 304 -8.26 7.37 -15.08
CA ALA A 304 -7.63 6.24 -14.42
C ALA A 304 -8.20 4.89 -14.91
N ALA A 305 -9.53 4.79 -15.07
CA ALA A 305 -10.17 3.58 -15.60
C ALA A 305 -9.70 3.27 -17.03
N ILE A 306 -9.66 4.28 -17.91
CA ILE A 306 -9.14 4.16 -19.28
C ILE A 306 -7.66 3.77 -19.26
N GLY A 307 -6.85 4.42 -18.40
CA GLY A 307 -5.44 4.11 -18.24
C GLY A 307 -5.19 2.65 -17.84
N VAL A 308 -6.01 2.11 -16.95
CA VAL A 308 -5.95 0.70 -16.52
C VAL A 308 -6.30 -0.28 -17.64
N LEU A 309 -7.29 0.04 -18.49
CA LEU A 309 -7.63 -0.81 -19.63
C LEU A 309 -6.48 -0.88 -20.65
N PHE A 310 -5.86 0.26 -20.96
CA PHE A 310 -4.68 0.30 -21.83
C PHE A 310 -3.51 -0.46 -21.22
N ASP A 311 -3.27 -0.31 -19.91
CA ASP A 311 -2.21 -1.00 -19.19
C ASP A 311 -2.41 -2.51 -19.22
N TRP A 312 -3.65 -2.97 -19.02
CA TRP A 312 -4.00 -4.39 -19.09
C TRP A 312 -3.73 -4.97 -20.48
N LYS A 313 -4.21 -4.31 -21.52
CA LYS A 313 -3.99 -4.76 -22.91
C LYS A 313 -2.51 -4.82 -23.25
N GLN A 314 -1.75 -3.78 -22.88
CA GLN A 314 -0.31 -3.73 -23.10
C GLN A 314 0.43 -4.86 -22.35
N ARG A 315 0.12 -5.09 -21.07
CA ARG A 315 0.77 -6.15 -20.28
C ARG A 315 0.44 -7.54 -20.80
N SER A 316 -0.76 -7.74 -21.33
CA SER A 316 -1.14 -9.01 -21.96
C SER A 316 -0.30 -9.29 -23.21
N SER A 317 -0.10 -8.28 -24.07
CA SER A 317 0.76 -8.42 -25.25
C SER A 317 2.23 -8.63 -24.89
N GLU A 318 2.76 -7.89 -23.89
CA GLU A 318 4.15 -8.05 -23.44
C GLU A 318 4.42 -9.46 -22.88
N ARG A 319 3.46 -10.04 -22.15
CA ARG A 319 3.59 -11.43 -21.67
C ARG A 319 3.57 -12.45 -22.80
N ALA A 320 2.76 -12.24 -23.83
CA ALA A 320 2.74 -13.12 -24.99
C ALA A 320 4.08 -13.06 -25.73
N GLU A 321 4.59 -11.85 -25.94
CA GLU A 321 5.91 -11.62 -26.55
C GLU A 321 7.03 -12.30 -25.74
N LEU A 322 7.06 -12.12 -24.43
CA LEU A 322 8.05 -12.77 -23.56
C LEU A 322 8.00 -14.29 -23.66
N ARG A 323 6.81 -14.89 -23.72
CA ARG A 323 6.68 -16.34 -23.90
C ARG A 323 7.21 -16.81 -25.24
N THR A 324 6.91 -16.08 -26.33
CA THR A 324 7.44 -16.42 -27.66
C THR A 324 8.96 -16.32 -27.70
N ARG A 325 9.53 -15.27 -27.10
CA ARG A 325 10.98 -15.09 -27.00
C ARG A 325 11.64 -16.13 -26.09
N LEU A 326 11.00 -16.52 -24.99
CA LEU A 326 11.48 -17.58 -24.09
C LEU A 326 11.53 -18.94 -24.79
N ALA A 327 10.56 -19.23 -25.67
CA ALA A 327 10.50 -20.48 -26.43
C ALA A 327 11.58 -20.58 -27.53
N ASP A 328 12.05 -19.45 -28.05
CA ASP A 328 13.12 -19.41 -29.06
C ASP A 328 14.49 -19.22 -28.39
N PRO A 329 15.39 -20.22 -28.39
CA PRO A 329 16.72 -20.11 -27.79
C PRO A 329 17.60 -19.03 -28.44
N SER A 330 17.35 -18.72 -29.71
CA SER A 330 18.12 -17.72 -30.47
C SER A 330 17.65 -16.28 -30.25
N SER A 331 16.50 -16.09 -29.59
CA SER A 331 15.97 -14.76 -29.31
C SER A 331 16.95 -13.93 -28.47
N ASP A 332 17.18 -12.72 -28.95
CA ASP A 332 17.85 -11.66 -28.20
C ASP A 332 17.16 -11.36 -26.86
N ARG A 333 17.98 -10.90 -25.91
CA ARG A 333 17.52 -10.41 -24.61
C ARG A 333 16.49 -9.27 -24.79
N PRO A 334 15.30 -9.34 -24.15
CA PRO A 334 14.33 -8.23 -24.13
C PRO A 334 14.85 -7.00 -23.38
N ALA A 335 14.15 -5.87 -23.53
CA ALA A 335 14.49 -4.63 -22.84
C ALA A 335 14.50 -4.79 -21.31
N GLU A 336 15.46 -4.13 -20.62
CA GLU A 336 15.65 -4.26 -19.17
C GLU A 336 14.38 -3.88 -18.38
N ASP A 337 13.68 -2.82 -18.77
CA ASP A 337 12.45 -2.35 -18.09
C ASP A 337 11.33 -3.39 -18.17
N LEU A 338 11.20 -4.06 -19.31
CA LEU A 338 10.19 -5.08 -19.54
C LEU A 338 10.51 -6.36 -18.74
N LEU A 339 11.79 -6.76 -18.70
CA LEU A 339 12.24 -7.85 -17.84
C LEU A 339 12.02 -7.53 -16.36
N ALA A 340 12.42 -6.35 -15.90
CA ALA A 340 12.24 -5.94 -14.51
C ALA A 340 10.77 -5.88 -14.09
N HIS A 341 9.87 -5.50 -15.02
CA HIS A 341 8.43 -5.47 -14.74
C HIS A 341 7.82 -6.88 -14.60
N HIS A 342 8.16 -7.81 -15.50
CA HIS A 342 7.55 -9.14 -15.55
C HIS A 342 8.30 -10.20 -14.74
N SER A 343 9.54 -9.95 -14.31
CA SER A 343 10.28 -10.81 -13.38
C SER A 343 9.90 -10.58 -11.92
N GLN A 344 9.33 -9.41 -11.60
CA GLN A 344 8.88 -9.09 -10.24
C GLN A 344 7.40 -9.42 -10.04
N ARG A 345 7.01 -9.66 -8.79
CA ARG A 345 5.59 -9.76 -8.42
C ARG A 345 4.96 -8.38 -8.49
N GLN A 346 3.82 -8.27 -9.17
CA GLN A 346 3.09 -7.01 -9.34
C GLN A 346 1.60 -7.21 -9.09
N THR A 347 0.97 -6.25 -8.42
CA THR A 347 -0.49 -6.20 -8.30
C THR A 347 -1.10 -5.92 -9.68
N HIS A 348 -2.21 -6.60 -9.98
CA HIS A 348 -2.94 -6.33 -11.21
C HIS A 348 -3.53 -4.91 -11.18
N PRO A 349 -3.44 -4.11 -12.26
CA PRO A 349 -3.95 -2.73 -12.30
C PRO A 349 -5.43 -2.61 -11.95
N LEU A 350 -6.29 -3.49 -12.50
CA LEU A 350 -7.71 -3.55 -12.14
C LEU A 350 -7.93 -3.85 -10.65
N ALA A 351 -7.10 -4.71 -10.05
CA ALA A 351 -7.19 -5.01 -8.63
C ALA A 351 -6.77 -3.80 -7.77
N ARG A 352 -5.78 -3.01 -8.22
CA ARG A 352 -5.42 -1.76 -7.55
C ARG A 352 -6.59 -0.77 -7.54
N VAL A 353 -7.16 -0.49 -8.71
CA VAL A 353 -8.29 0.45 -8.82
C VAL A 353 -9.51 -0.05 -8.05
N GLY A 354 -9.85 -1.34 -8.18
CA GLY A 354 -10.96 -1.92 -7.41
C GLY A 354 -10.76 -1.81 -5.90
N ALA A 355 -9.55 -2.07 -5.40
CA ALA A 355 -9.24 -1.90 -3.98
C ALA A 355 -9.29 -0.42 -3.54
N THR A 356 -8.79 0.51 -4.36
CA THR A 356 -8.87 1.96 -4.11
C THR A 356 -10.32 2.45 -4.08
N MET A 357 -11.13 2.09 -5.07
CA MET A 357 -12.55 2.45 -5.10
C MET A 357 -13.31 1.83 -3.93
N SER A 358 -12.96 0.61 -3.52
CA SER A 358 -13.59 -0.02 -2.36
C SER A 358 -13.28 0.72 -1.06
N GLY A 359 -12.08 1.27 -0.91
CA GLY A 359 -11.73 2.08 0.26
C GLY A 359 -12.67 3.26 0.41
N ALA A 360 -12.80 4.06 -0.66
CA ALA A 360 -13.69 5.20 -0.65
C ALA A 360 -15.17 4.80 -0.53
N GLY A 361 -15.60 3.80 -1.30
CA GLY A 361 -16.97 3.31 -1.31
C GLY A 361 -17.42 2.79 0.06
N LEU A 362 -16.57 2.03 0.77
CA LEU A 362 -16.90 1.52 2.10
C LEU A 362 -17.10 2.63 3.12
N VAL A 363 -16.29 3.69 3.10
CA VAL A 363 -16.45 4.82 4.02
C VAL A 363 -17.82 5.46 3.83
N PHE A 364 -18.11 5.98 2.63
CA PHE A 364 -19.36 6.73 2.40
C PHE A 364 -20.61 5.86 2.51
N SER A 365 -20.59 4.63 2.01
CA SER A 365 -21.74 3.72 2.11
C SER A 365 -22.02 3.28 3.54
N THR A 366 -20.99 3.02 4.34
CA THR A 366 -21.15 2.66 5.76
C THR A 366 -21.67 3.86 6.55
N SER A 367 -21.12 5.05 6.37
CA SER A 367 -21.59 6.26 7.04
C SER A 367 -23.06 6.55 6.74
N SER A 368 -23.43 6.55 5.46
CA SER A 368 -24.82 6.81 5.02
C SER A 368 -25.77 5.78 5.61
N TYR A 369 -25.37 4.50 5.65
CA TYR A 369 -26.17 3.44 6.25
C TYR A 369 -26.32 3.59 7.78
N LEU A 370 -25.27 3.98 8.49
CA LEU A 370 -25.31 4.17 9.94
C LEU A 370 -26.17 5.39 10.33
N ILE A 371 -26.06 6.49 9.60
CA ILE A 371 -26.92 7.67 9.82
C ILE A 371 -28.39 7.31 9.57
N GLY A 372 -28.69 6.66 8.44
CA GLY A 372 -30.05 6.19 8.14
C GLY A 372 -30.59 5.11 9.10
N LYS A 373 -29.77 4.65 10.05
CA LYS A 373 -30.17 3.74 11.14
C LYS A 373 -30.46 4.44 12.46
N GLY A 374 -30.28 5.75 12.57
CA GLY A 374 -30.49 6.48 13.82
C GLY A 374 -29.23 6.65 14.67
N LEU A 375 -28.04 6.45 14.11
CA LEU A 375 -26.76 6.69 14.81
C LEU A 375 -26.18 8.08 14.49
N GLY A 376 -26.96 8.96 13.88
CA GLY A 376 -26.56 10.29 13.43
C GLY A 376 -26.83 11.40 14.45
N LEU A 377 -26.53 12.64 14.03
CA LEU A 377 -26.70 13.86 14.81
C LEU A 377 -28.00 14.63 14.45
N GLY A 378 -28.92 14.06 13.66
CA GLY A 378 -30.20 14.71 13.30
C GLY A 378 -30.67 14.62 11.84
N SER A 379 -29.94 13.93 10.94
CA SER A 379 -30.31 13.77 9.51
C SER A 379 -30.81 12.37 9.13
N GLU A 380 -31.34 11.62 10.11
CA GLU A 380 -31.70 10.21 9.97
C GLU A 380 -32.75 10.00 8.88
N ASP A 381 -33.77 10.85 8.83
CA ASP A 381 -34.91 10.70 7.91
C ASP A 381 -34.50 10.83 6.44
N VAL A 382 -33.50 11.67 6.14
CA VAL A 382 -32.96 11.85 4.79
C VAL A 382 -32.23 10.58 4.33
N PHE A 383 -31.37 10.02 5.19
CA PHE A 383 -30.59 8.83 4.85
C PHE A 383 -31.37 7.52 5.00
N ALA A 384 -32.46 7.49 5.78
CA ALA A 384 -33.33 6.32 5.94
C ALA A 384 -33.93 5.87 4.59
N ALA A 385 -34.25 6.82 3.70
CA ALA A 385 -34.75 6.55 2.36
C ALA A 385 -33.73 5.81 1.47
N TYR A 386 -32.43 6.01 1.71
CA TYR A 386 -31.32 5.45 0.92
C TYR A 386 -30.60 4.29 1.60
N ARG A 387 -31.19 3.72 2.67
CA ARG A 387 -30.55 2.67 3.47
C ARG A 387 -30.26 1.41 2.66
N THR A 388 -31.15 1.04 1.74
CA THR A 388 -31.00 -0.17 0.91
C THR A 388 -29.88 0.01 -0.10
N GLU A 389 -29.84 1.17 -0.75
CA GLU A 389 -28.84 1.59 -1.72
C GLU A 389 -27.46 1.66 -1.06
N SER A 390 -27.39 2.22 0.16
CA SER A 390 -26.17 2.28 0.96
C SER A 390 -25.67 0.89 1.34
N LEU A 391 -26.57 -0.02 1.74
CA LEU A 391 -26.22 -1.41 2.02
C LEU A 391 -25.70 -2.14 0.78
N VAL A 392 -26.35 -1.95 -0.38
CA VAL A 392 -25.90 -2.51 -1.66
C VAL A 392 -24.52 -1.96 -2.04
N ALA A 393 -24.31 -0.65 -1.92
CA ALA A 393 -23.01 -0.02 -2.20
C ALA A 393 -21.90 -0.54 -1.29
N MET A 394 -22.20 -0.77 -0.01
CA MET A 394 -21.27 -1.38 0.95
C MET A 394 -20.91 -2.81 0.55
N VAL A 395 -21.91 -3.64 0.20
CA VAL A 395 -21.68 -5.03 -0.26
C VAL A 395 -20.87 -5.06 -1.55
N VAL A 396 -21.19 -4.21 -2.53
CA VAL A 396 -20.44 -4.10 -3.79
C VAL A 396 -19.00 -3.69 -3.54
N SER A 397 -18.78 -2.72 -2.66
CA SER A 397 -17.43 -2.28 -2.28
C SER A 397 -16.64 -3.42 -1.63
N ALA A 398 -17.22 -4.11 -0.64
CA ALA A 398 -16.60 -5.25 0.01
C ALA A 398 -16.26 -6.38 -0.99
N VAL A 399 -17.20 -6.73 -1.88
CA VAL A 399 -16.99 -7.74 -2.93
C VAL A 399 -15.88 -7.31 -3.88
N MET A 400 -15.81 -6.03 -4.25
CA MET A 400 -14.76 -5.50 -5.12
C MET A 400 -13.37 -5.61 -4.47
N PHE A 401 -13.26 -5.35 -3.16
CA PHE A 401 -12.00 -5.57 -2.43
C PHE A 401 -11.62 -7.06 -2.37
N VAL A 402 -12.58 -7.94 -2.08
CA VAL A 402 -12.34 -9.40 -2.07
C VAL A 402 -11.93 -9.90 -3.46
N ALA A 403 -12.57 -9.42 -4.52
CA ALA A 403 -12.20 -9.74 -5.90
C ALA A 403 -10.79 -9.22 -6.24
N ALA A 404 -10.41 -8.03 -5.78
CA ALA A 404 -9.05 -7.50 -5.95
C ALA A 404 -7.99 -8.35 -5.24
N LEU A 405 -8.29 -8.82 -4.02
CA LEU A 405 -7.44 -9.75 -3.26
C LEU A 405 -7.24 -11.07 -4.01
N ILE A 406 -8.35 -11.74 -4.34
CA ILE A 406 -8.34 -13.05 -5.01
C ILE A 406 -7.68 -12.95 -6.39
N GLY A 407 -8.04 -11.94 -7.18
CA GLY A 407 -7.47 -11.68 -8.49
C GLY A 407 -5.96 -11.45 -8.43
N THR A 408 -5.48 -10.68 -7.44
CA THR A 408 -4.04 -10.47 -7.22
C THR A 408 -3.33 -11.77 -6.84
N GLY A 409 -3.94 -12.60 -5.99
CA GLY A 409 -3.39 -13.91 -5.62
C GLY A 409 -3.26 -14.84 -6.82
N ILE A 410 -4.35 -15.02 -7.58
CA ILE A 410 -4.39 -15.92 -8.74
C ILE A 410 -3.37 -15.51 -9.81
N VAL A 411 -3.30 -14.21 -10.16
CA VAL A 411 -2.37 -13.72 -11.18
C VAL A 411 -0.91 -13.95 -10.75
N ASN A 412 -0.59 -13.75 -9.47
CA ASN A 412 0.78 -13.94 -8.98
C ASN A 412 1.17 -15.42 -8.95
N VAL A 413 0.26 -16.32 -8.56
CA VAL A 413 0.51 -17.78 -8.58
C VAL A 413 0.70 -18.27 -10.01
N ARG A 414 -0.23 -17.95 -10.92
CA ARG A 414 -0.15 -18.35 -12.34
C ARG A 414 1.05 -17.75 -13.07
N GLY A 415 1.54 -16.60 -12.62
CA GLY A 415 2.72 -15.94 -13.20
C GLY A 415 4.06 -16.51 -12.75
N ARG A 416 4.10 -17.44 -11.78
CA ARG A 416 5.34 -17.92 -11.15
C ARG A 416 6.27 -18.63 -12.13
N GLU A 417 5.73 -19.52 -12.96
CA GLU A 417 6.50 -20.26 -13.96
C GLU A 417 7.16 -19.32 -14.96
N LEU A 418 6.41 -18.33 -15.47
CA LEU A 418 6.94 -17.30 -16.35
C LEU A 418 8.06 -16.51 -15.67
N ARG A 419 7.87 -16.12 -14.39
CA ARG A 419 8.90 -15.38 -13.64
C ARG A 419 10.18 -16.21 -13.46
N ASN A 420 10.06 -17.48 -13.08
CA ASN A 420 11.22 -18.36 -12.92
C ASN A 420 11.96 -18.55 -14.25
N ALA A 421 11.25 -18.81 -15.34
CA ALA A 421 11.86 -18.93 -16.68
C ALA A 421 12.56 -17.63 -17.12
N LEU A 422 11.99 -16.46 -16.80
CA LEU A 422 12.62 -15.17 -17.06
C LEU A 422 13.86 -14.94 -16.19
N MET A 423 13.80 -15.27 -14.90
CA MET A 423 14.93 -15.11 -13.98
C MET A 423 16.09 -16.04 -14.32
N GLU A 424 15.79 -17.24 -14.79
CA GLU A 424 16.79 -18.23 -15.22
C GLU A 424 17.48 -17.80 -16.51
N ARG A 425 16.71 -17.43 -17.55
CA ARG A 425 17.29 -17.07 -18.85
C ARG A 425 17.87 -15.65 -18.90
N TRP A 426 17.20 -14.68 -18.28
CA TRP A 426 17.53 -13.25 -18.35
C TRP A 426 17.42 -12.57 -16.99
N PRO A 427 18.33 -12.87 -16.04
CA PRO A 427 18.25 -12.36 -14.69
C PRO A 427 18.29 -10.82 -14.67
N SER A 428 17.32 -10.22 -13.96
CA SER A 428 17.13 -8.77 -13.90
C SER A 428 17.23 -8.26 -12.45
N PRO A 429 18.10 -7.28 -12.14
CA PRO A 429 18.28 -6.84 -10.76
C PRO A 429 17.00 -6.20 -10.20
N PRO A 430 16.69 -6.41 -8.91
CA PRO A 430 15.56 -5.74 -8.28
C PRO A 430 15.78 -4.23 -8.21
N ALA A 431 14.68 -3.48 -8.29
CA ALA A 431 14.73 -2.02 -8.14
C ALA A 431 15.00 -1.62 -6.68
N TRP A 432 15.93 -0.68 -6.49
CA TRP A 432 16.23 -0.10 -5.19
C TRP A 432 16.51 1.39 -5.26
N GLU A 433 16.20 2.04 -4.14
CA GLU A 433 16.46 3.43 -3.84
C GLU A 433 17.09 3.48 -2.44
N ALA A 434 18.09 4.32 -2.28
CA ALA A 434 18.73 4.55 -0.99
C ALA A 434 17.79 5.35 -0.07
N ASP A 435 17.73 4.95 1.20
CA ASP A 435 17.00 5.70 2.21
C ASP A 435 17.66 7.07 2.52
N GLY A 436 17.04 7.84 3.43
CA GLY A 436 17.55 9.16 3.86
C GLY A 436 18.96 9.13 4.46
N ASP A 437 19.40 7.95 4.92
CA ASP A 437 20.74 7.69 5.45
C ASP A 437 21.72 7.17 4.38
N GLY A 438 21.25 7.02 3.15
CA GLY A 438 22.03 6.52 2.03
C GLY A 438 22.32 5.02 2.13
N LYS A 439 21.47 4.25 2.83
CA LYS A 439 21.57 2.80 2.94
C LYS A 439 20.53 2.11 2.08
N VAL A 440 20.84 0.87 1.71
CA VAL A 440 19.95 -0.01 0.94
C VAL A 440 19.97 -1.38 1.59
N GLN A 441 18.82 -2.06 1.57
CA GLN A 441 18.74 -3.44 2.04
C GLN A 441 19.64 -4.34 1.20
N ARG A 442 20.51 -5.10 1.87
CA ARG A 442 21.54 -5.92 1.22
C ARG A 442 20.94 -6.95 0.27
N ALA A 443 19.75 -7.47 0.58
CA ALA A 443 19.00 -8.39 -0.29
C ALA A 443 18.70 -7.83 -1.69
N LYS A 444 18.76 -6.51 -1.89
CA LYS A 444 18.57 -5.87 -3.21
C LYS A 444 19.86 -5.63 -4.00
N ARG A 445 21.04 -5.84 -3.41
CA ARG A 445 22.36 -5.75 -4.10
C ARG A 445 23.17 -7.05 -4.08
N GLY A 446 22.92 -7.88 -3.07
CA GLY A 446 23.61 -9.14 -2.82
C GLY A 446 25.10 -9.04 -2.48
N PRO A 447 25.68 -10.15 -2.00
CA PRO A 447 25.00 -11.26 -1.32
C PRO A 447 24.53 -10.85 0.08
N ALA A 448 23.40 -11.36 0.59
CA ALA A 448 22.73 -10.90 1.81
C ALA A 448 22.53 -11.96 2.92
N LEU A 449 22.58 -13.26 2.61
CA LEU A 449 22.29 -14.32 3.59
C LEU A 449 23.28 -14.40 4.78
N HIS A 450 24.51 -13.92 4.59
CA HIS A 450 25.60 -14.02 5.58
C HIS A 450 26.16 -12.66 6.00
N GLY A 451 25.41 -11.57 5.76
CA GLY A 451 25.91 -10.21 5.89
C GLY A 451 25.00 -9.27 6.69
N SER A 452 25.48 -8.03 6.90
CA SER A 452 24.66 -6.95 7.45
C SER A 452 23.37 -6.77 6.65
N ARG A 453 22.25 -6.53 7.32
CA ARG A 453 20.94 -6.33 6.67
C ARG A 453 20.93 -5.15 5.68
N GLU A 454 21.78 -4.15 5.95
CA GLU A 454 21.90 -2.92 5.18
C GLU A 454 23.34 -2.75 4.65
N VAL A 455 23.46 -2.06 3.51
CA VAL A 455 24.72 -1.63 2.91
C VAL A 455 24.62 -0.14 2.61
N LYS A 456 25.61 0.63 3.05
CA LYS A 456 25.72 2.06 2.75
C LYS A 456 26.16 2.25 1.29
N VAL A 457 25.37 2.98 0.52
CA VAL A 457 25.65 3.28 -0.90
C VAL A 457 25.82 4.77 -1.16
N GLY A 458 25.32 5.63 -0.27
CA GLY A 458 25.28 7.09 -0.42
C GLY A 458 23.86 7.59 -0.72
N LYS A 459 23.54 8.81 -0.27
CA LYS A 459 22.22 9.41 -0.42
C LYS A 459 21.86 9.60 -1.90
N ASN A 460 20.57 9.54 -2.23
CA ASN A 460 20.01 9.79 -3.56
C ASN A 460 20.50 8.85 -4.68
N LYS A 461 21.06 7.68 -4.31
CA LYS A 461 21.41 6.64 -5.30
C LYS A 461 20.23 5.71 -5.55
N THR A 462 20.01 5.39 -6.81
CA THR A 462 18.98 4.45 -7.28
C THR A 462 19.60 3.44 -8.25
N SER A 463 18.93 2.29 -8.41
CA SER A 463 19.38 1.24 -9.33
C SER A 463 18.93 1.43 -10.78
N GLY A 464 17.86 2.20 -11.00
CA GLY A 464 17.24 2.47 -12.30
C GLY A 464 17.43 3.91 -12.79
N PRO A 465 17.17 4.19 -14.09
CA PRO A 465 17.14 5.56 -14.59
C PRO A 465 16.05 6.37 -13.87
N ARG A 466 16.34 7.65 -13.61
CA ARG A 466 15.35 8.60 -13.08
C ARG A 466 14.20 8.82 -14.04
#